data_AF-A0A1H8YFC4-F1
#
_entry.id   AF-A0A1H8YFC4-F1
#
_cell.length_a   1.000
_cell.length_b   1.000
_cell.length_c   1.000
_cell.angle_alpha   90.00
_cell.angle_beta   90.00
_cell.angle_gamma   90.00
#
_symmetry.space_group_name_H-M   'P 1'
#
loop_
_entity.id
_entity.type
_entity.pdbx_description
1 polymer ?
#
loop_
_entity_poly.entity_id
_entity_poly.type
_entity_poly.pdbx_seq_one_letter_code
_entity_poly.pdbx_strand_id
1 'polypeptide(L)'
;MDRDREAPDTLRRLAFRIALLLQAWERHRRDPNRREAFHVMEALSALRSGRYEDGEAAVQRAELVRPIPQEAAGRGPHDEVRTADLRAALEVLLPPR
;
A
#
# COMPACT_ATOMS: atom_id res chain seq x y z
N MET A 1 4.09 7.89 -28.63
CA MET A 1 4.22 7.04 -27.43
C MET A 1 3.22 7.58 -26.42
N ASP A 2 2.21 6.76 -26.14
CA ASP A 2 0.92 7.12 -25.55
C ASP A 2 1.05 7.12 -24.01
N ARG A 3 1.72 8.14 -23.44
CA ARG A 3 1.95 8.23 -21.98
C ARG A 3 0.65 8.22 -21.16
N ASP A 4 -0.45 8.62 -21.78
CA ASP A 4 -1.78 8.63 -21.18
C ASP A 4 -2.38 7.23 -21.03
N ARG A 5 -1.88 6.21 -21.76
CA ARG A 5 -2.27 4.79 -21.57
C ARG A 5 -1.43 4.05 -20.54
N GLU A 6 -0.14 4.40 -20.39
CA GLU A 6 0.76 3.73 -19.43
C GLU A 6 0.44 4.05 -17.97
N ALA A 7 0.07 5.30 -17.67
CA ALA A 7 -0.26 5.72 -16.31
C ALA A 7 -1.50 4.98 -15.73
N PRO A 8 -2.60 4.80 -16.48
CA PRO A 8 -3.74 3.97 -16.05
C PRO A 8 -3.39 2.51 -15.74
N ASP A 9 -2.53 1.90 -16.54
CA ASP A 9 -2.16 0.49 -16.37
C ASP A 9 -1.22 0.29 -15.17
N THR A 10 -0.31 1.24 -14.95
CA THR A 10 0.62 1.20 -13.81
C THR A 10 -0.11 1.46 -12.50
N LEU A 11 -1.06 2.41 -12.48
CA LEU A 11 -1.97 2.63 -11.35
C LEU A 11 -2.74 1.34 -11.02
N ARG A 12 -3.40 0.74 -12.02
CA ARG A 12 -4.18 -0.49 -11.82
C ARG A 12 -3.33 -1.63 -11.29
N ARG A 13 -2.11 -1.79 -11.81
CA ARG A 13 -1.17 -2.83 -11.36
C ARG A 13 -0.78 -2.66 -9.90
N LEU A 14 -0.37 -1.45 -9.50
CA LEU A 14 0.02 -1.18 -8.11
C LEU A 14 -1.16 -1.37 -7.17
N ALA A 15 -2.33 -0.81 -7.52
CA ALA A 15 -3.54 -0.96 -6.72
C ALA A 15 -3.96 -2.43 -6.57
N PHE A 16 -3.84 -3.22 -7.65
CA PHE A 16 -4.09 -4.67 -7.60
C PHE A 16 -3.11 -5.39 -6.67
N ARG A 17 -1.82 -5.03 -6.71
CA ARG A 17 -0.82 -5.63 -5.83
C ARG A 17 -1.08 -5.34 -4.35
N ILE A 18 -1.44 -4.10 -4.02
CA ILE A 18 -1.86 -3.71 -2.67
C ILE A 18 -3.11 -4.51 -2.27
N ALA A 19 -4.11 -4.61 -3.16
CA ALA A 19 -5.34 -5.36 -2.89
C ALA A 19 -5.08 -6.85 -2.58
N LEU A 20 -4.15 -7.49 -3.28
CA LEU A 20 -3.77 -8.89 -3.04
C LEU A 20 -3.11 -9.07 -1.68
N LEU A 21 -2.22 -8.17 -1.29
CA LEU A 21 -1.57 -8.20 0.02
C LEU A 21 -2.61 -8.07 1.14
N LEU A 22 -3.51 -7.09 1.05
CA LEU A 22 -4.59 -6.90 2.02
C LEU A 22 -5.52 -8.13 2.07
N GLN A 23 -5.86 -8.70 0.91
CA GLN A 23 -6.69 -9.91 0.83
C GLN A 23 -6.02 -11.10 1.52
N ALA A 24 -4.69 -11.23 1.45
CA ALA A 24 -3.98 -12.27 2.18
C ALA A 24 -4.14 -12.11 3.69
N TRP A 25 -4.00 -10.90 4.23
CA TRP A 25 -4.20 -10.64 5.66
C TRP A 25 -5.64 -10.91 6.12
N GLU A 26 -6.63 -10.49 5.32
CA GLU A 26 -8.05 -10.76 5.57
C GLU A 26 -8.34 -12.28 5.60
N ARG A 27 -7.78 -13.04 4.65
CA ARG A 27 -7.92 -14.51 4.62
C ARG A 27 -7.34 -15.18 5.86
N HIS A 28 -6.23 -14.65 6.36
CA HIS A 28 -5.63 -15.09 7.62
C HIS A 28 -6.28 -14.48 8.87
N ARG A 29 -7.33 -13.67 8.71
CA ARG A 29 -8.07 -12.99 9.78
C ARG A 29 -7.15 -12.25 10.75
N ARG A 30 -6.15 -11.57 10.21
CA ARG A 30 -5.19 -10.78 11.00
C ARG A 30 -5.07 -9.36 10.50
N ASP A 31 -4.68 -8.47 11.40
CA ASP A 31 -4.19 -7.15 11.08
C ASP A 31 -2.71 -7.18 10.69
N PRO A 32 -2.21 -6.16 9.98
CA PRO A 32 -0.79 -6.01 9.74
C PRO A 32 -0.05 -5.78 11.05
N ASN A 33 1.20 -6.22 11.11
CA ASN A 33 2.11 -5.72 12.12
C ASN A 33 2.55 -4.27 11.78
N ARG A 34 3.17 -3.63 12.76
CA ARG A 34 3.69 -2.26 12.66
C ARG A 34 4.49 -1.96 11.38
N ARG A 35 5.36 -2.88 10.94
CA ARG A 35 6.24 -2.69 9.77
C ARG A 35 5.46 -2.86 8.46
N GLU A 36 4.62 -3.89 8.40
CA GLU A 36 3.72 -4.14 7.28
C GLU A 36 2.81 -2.92 7.05
N ALA A 37 2.18 -2.43 8.11
CA ALA A 37 1.33 -1.25 8.11
C ALA A 37 2.05 -0.01 7.55
N PHE A 38 3.24 0.28 8.07
CA PHE A 38 4.05 1.42 7.63
C PHE A 38 4.29 1.38 6.12
N HIS A 39 4.79 0.25 5.59
CA HIS A 39 5.13 0.16 4.17
C HIS A 39 3.89 0.13 3.25
N VAL A 40 2.75 -0.40 3.71
CA VAL A 40 1.50 -0.31 2.93
C VAL A 40 0.95 1.12 2.94
N MET A 41 1.04 1.85 4.04
CA MET A 41 0.70 3.27 4.07
C MET A 41 1.56 4.09 3.08
N GLU A 42 2.86 3.79 3.00
CA GLU A 42 3.75 4.39 2.01
C GLU A 42 3.34 4.04 0.58
N ALA A 43 2.96 2.78 0.32
CA ALA A 43 2.47 2.36 -0.99
C ALA A 43 1.18 3.10 -1.40
N LEU A 44 0.24 3.28 -0.47
CA LEU A 44 -1.00 4.03 -0.70
C LEU A 44 -0.72 5.53 -0.94
N SER A 45 0.21 6.11 -0.18
CA SER A 45 0.67 7.48 -0.38
C SER A 45 1.31 7.67 -1.77
N ALA A 46 2.13 6.73 -2.19
CA ALA A 46 2.78 6.73 -3.50
C ALA A 46 1.75 6.55 -4.63
N LEU A 47 0.78 5.65 -4.47
CA LEU A 47 -0.34 5.46 -5.42
C LEU A 47 -1.13 6.75 -5.61
N ARG A 48 -1.51 7.43 -4.52
CA ARG A 48 -2.23 8.72 -4.56
C ARG A 48 -1.43 9.81 -5.28
N SER A 49 -0.12 9.83 -5.10
CA SER A 49 0.77 10.86 -5.68
C SER A 49 1.31 10.49 -7.06
N GLY A 50 0.86 9.39 -7.67
CA GLY A 50 1.35 8.93 -8.98
C GLY A 50 2.80 8.42 -9.00
N ARG A 51 3.41 8.18 -7.82
CA ARG A 51 4.78 7.68 -7.68
C ARG A 51 4.80 6.15 -7.70
N TYR A 52 4.43 5.56 -8.84
CA TYR A 52 4.10 4.12 -8.87
C TYR A 52 5.28 3.20 -8.57
N GLU A 53 6.50 3.54 -9.02
CA GLU A 53 7.71 2.76 -8.73
C GLU A 53 8.04 2.74 -7.23
N ASP A 54 7.93 3.90 -6.55
CA ASP A 54 8.07 4.01 -5.09
C ASP A 54 7.02 3.14 -4.38
N GLY A 55 5.81 3.11 -4.93
CA GLY A 55 4.72 2.30 -4.42
C GLY A 55 4.98 0.80 -4.53
N GLU A 56 5.47 0.32 -5.68
CA GLU A 56 5.86 -1.08 -5.86
C GLU A 56 6.99 -1.48 -4.91
N ALA A 57 8.00 -0.61 -4.75
CA ALA A 57 9.08 -0.82 -3.79
C ALA A 57 8.55 -0.88 -2.35
N ALA A 58 7.59 -0.01 -2.00
CA ALA A 58 6.95 -0.03 -0.68
C ALA A 58 6.16 -1.32 -0.44
N VAL A 59 5.38 -1.80 -1.42
CA VAL A 59 4.69 -3.11 -1.32
C VAL A 59 5.71 -4.24 -1.09
N GLN A 60 6.80 -4.27 -1.85
CA GLN A 60 7.85 -5.28 -1.65
C GLN A 60 8.46 -5.21 -0.24
N ARG A 61 8.67 -4.00 0.30
CA ARG A 61 9.15 -3.83 1.68
C ARG A 61 8.14 -4.33 2.71
N ALA A 62 6.84 -4.15 2.46
CA ALA A 62 5.77 -4.68 3.31
C ALA A 62 5.75 -6.22 3.30
N GLU A 63 5.79 -6.84 2.11
CA GLU A 63 5.84 -8.29 1.92
C GLU A 63 7.05 -8.92 2.64
N LEU A 64 8.19 -8.24 2.60
CA LEU A 64 9.43 -8.66 3.26
C LEU A 64 9.54 -8.21 4.73
N VAL A 65 8.52 -7.52 5.27
CA VAL A 65 8.49 -7.01 6.65
C VAL A 65 9.77 -6.22 7.00
N ARG A 66 10.23 -5.39 6.06
CA ARG A 66 11.47 -4.62 6.20
C ARG A 66 11.38 -3.66 7.38
N PRO A 67 12.52 -3.32 8.03
CA PRO A 67 12.53 -2.33 9.10
C PRO A 67 11.92 -1.00 8.65
N ILE A 68 11.28 -0.31 9.59
CA ILE A 68 10.85 1.08 9.39
C ILE A 68 12.12 1.95 9.40
N PRO A 69 12.28 2.91 8.47
CA PRO A 69 13.36 3.89 8.49
C PRO A 69 13.46 4.57 9.86
N GLN A 70 14.67 4.88 10.31
CA GLN A 70 14.90 5.38 11.67
C GLN A 70 14.15 6.69 11.94
N GLU A 71 14.01 7.53 10.93
CA GLU A 71 13.30 8.80 10.95
C GLU A 71 11.79 8.64 11.23
N ALA A 72 11.23 7.48 10.86
CA ALA A 72 9.82 7.14 11.04
C ALA A 72 9.59 6.07 12.13
N ALA A 73 10.63 5.66 12.86
CA ALA A 73 10.57 4.59 13.85
C ALA A 73 9.86 4.97 15.17
N GLY A 74 9.43 6.23 15.31
CA GLY A 74 8.60 6.71 16.42
C GLY A 74 7.14 6.23 16.33
N ARG A 75 6.37 6.41 17.41
CA ARG A 75 4.95 6.07 17.44
C ARG A 75 4.20 6.88 16.37
N GLY A 76 3.29 6.24 15.65
CA GLY A 76 2.53 6.86 14.58
C GLY A 76 1.31 6.03 14.14
N PRO A 77 0.62 6.46 13.08
CA PRO A 77 -0.63 5.81 12.66
C PRO A 77 -0.46 4.33 12.28
N HIS A 78 0.74 3.94 11.87
CA HIS A 78 1.10 2.56 11.52
C HIS A 78 1.14 1.60 12.73
N ASP A 79 0.99 2.10 13.96
CA ASP A 79 0.89 1.26 15.17
C ASP A 79 -0.51 0.70 15.42
N GLU A 80 -1.54 1.36 14.89
CA GLU A 80 -2.95 1.10 15.27
C GLU A 80 -3.85 0.81 14.06
N VAL A 81 -3.32 0.99 12.85
CA VAL A 81 -4.07 0.78 11.60
C VAL A 81 -4.44 -0.68 11.40
N ARG A 82 -5.70 -0.91 11.02
CA ARG A 82 -6.23 -2.24 10.73
C ARG A 82 -6.24 -2.52 9.24
N THR A 83 -6.35 -3.80 8.87
CA THR A 83 -6.49 -4.18 7.45
C THR A 83 -7.69 -3.50 6.80
N ALA A 84 -8.79 -3.33 7.54
CA ALA A 84 -9.99 -2.64 7.07
C ALA A 84 -9.76 -1.16 6.72
N ASP A 85 -8.94 -0.45 7.51
CA ASP A 85 -8.62 0.96 7.27
C ASP A 85 -7.81 1.13 5.98
N LEU A 86 -6.84 0.23 5.77
CA LEU A 86 -6.02 0.20 4.55
C LEU A 86 -6.85 -0.18 3.31
N ARG A 87 -7.81 -1.09 3.45
CA ARG A 87 -8.77 -1.45 2.40
C ARG A 87 -9.63 -0.26 2.00
N ALA A 88 -10.23 0.41 2.98
CA ALA A 88 -11.04 1.61 2.73
C ALA A 88 -10.20 2.72 2.06
N ALA A 89 -8.95 2.92 2.50
CA ALA A 89 -8.05 3.88 1.88
C ALA A 89 -7.74 3.52 0.41
N LEU A 90 -7.54 2.25 0.09
CA LEU A 90 -7.34 1.80 -1.29
C LEU A 90 -8.58 2.05 -2.16
N GLU A 91 -9.77 1.77 -1.64
CA GLU A 91 -11.04 1.94 -2.37
C GLU A 91 -11.29 3.41 -2.74
N VAL A 92 -10.96 4.35 -1.86
CA VAL A 92 -11.06 5.80 -2.13
C VAL A 92 -10.15 6.23 -3.28
N LEU A 93 -9.01 5.54 -3.49
CA LEU A 93 -8.04 5.88 -4.55
C LEU A 93 -8.39 5.28 -5.91
N LEU A 94 -9.33 4.33 -5.95
CA LEU A 94 -9.73 3.68 -7.19
C LEU A 94 -11.00 4.35 -7.74
N PRO A 95 -11.08 4.61 -9.05
CA PRO A 95 -12.31 5.12 -9.64
C PRO A 95 -13.46 4.11 -9.42
N PRO A 96 -14.69 4.59 -9.20
CA PRO A 96 -15.86 3.71 -9.13
C PRO A 96 -15.96 2.89 -10.43
N ARG A 97 -16.28 1.61 -10.28
CA ARG A 97 -16.45 0.67 -11.40
C ARG A 97 -17.70 0.97 -12.21
#